data_AF-S3UPW2-F1
#
_entry.id   AF-S3UPW2-F1
#
_cell.length_a   1.000
_cell.length_b   1.000
_cell.length_c   1.000
_cell.angle_alpha   90.00
_cell.angle_beta   90.00
_cell.angle_gamma   90.00
#
_symmetry.space_group_name_H-M   'P 1'
#
loop_
_entity.id
_entity.type
_entity.pdbx_description
1 polymer ?
#
loop_
_entity_poly.entity_id
_entity_poly.type
_entity_poly.pdbx_seq_one_letter_code
_entity_poly.pdbx_strand_id
1 'polypeptide(L)'
;MDEPEKTFDTSSTDMLVKGIYSPLAFEEGFYRKDLIKLVTKKILNRISGLDDSISKWNKRGRFNYSGKNLQGQEISGKTSFSEVENILKKNRQYLHSEGGPPELLPTWMDSSLAVKLNFYFPENGSEKSLTIELNTKGSHNYPILPNIDREGIALSSTLSTLEQMLYSSRTDLVLHAAHMFSNENDYWLEKLITFLNTAVSLIENMLIMLYYKGKHDGQLFGWKFDEEVVGGTIYVRLVDKIKWIYQITGKHLPDITSEMNALTELKAVRNHLNHFDPPTFACTIEDVANWINKGFLISNLALKIRETTMSSISPNLIKLLLAPPVKYVPHDPGKVRYKQVDSGYRSCFKK
;
A
#
# COMPACT_ATOMS: atom_id res chain seq x y z
N MET A 1 33.83 49.32 2.25
CA MET A 1 34.16 47.89 2.24
C MET A 1 33.06 47.24 1.44
N ASP A 2 33.36 46.88 0.20
CA ASP A 2 32.38 46.20 -0.65
C ASP A 2 32.13 44.81 -0.06
N GLU A 3 30.86 44.42 0.07
CA GLU A 3 30.53 43.05 0.45
C GLU A 3 31.19 42.10 -0.55
N PRO A 4 31.90 41.05 -0.09
CA PRO A 4 32.50 40.09 -1.01
C PRO A 4 31.41 39.50 -1.90
N GLU A 5 31.71 39.46 -3.21
CA GLU A 5 30.82 38.94 -4.22
C GLU A 5 30.41 37.50 -3.85
N LYS A 6 29.10 37.28 -3.70
CA LYS A 6 28.55 35.97 -3.32
C LYS A 6 28.65 35.04 -4.54
N THR A 7 29.77 34.33 -4.67
CA THR A 7 30.00 33.35 -5.73
C THR A 7 29.51 31.96 -5.32
N PHE A 8 29.22 31.10 -6.30
CA PHE A 8 28.81 29.72 -6.06
C PHE A 8 30.02 28.81 -5.87
N ASP A 9 29.98 27.92 -4.88
CA ASP A 9 31.01 26.89 -4.70
C ASP A 9 30.85 25.74 -5.71
N THR A 10 31.62 25.82 -6.79
CA THR A 10 31.69 24.81 -7.85
C THR A 10 32.77 23.76 -7.61
N SER A 11 33.56 23.86 -6.54
CA SER A 11 34.64 22.90 -6.24
C SER A 11 34.06 21.50 -5.97
N SER A 12 34.74 20.43 -6.36
CA SER A 12 34.36 19.05 -6.01
C SER A 12 35.16 18.57 -4.81
N THR A 13 34.53 17.82 -3.91
CA THR A 13 35.27 17.17 -2.84
C THR A 13 35.79 15.79 -3.28
N ASP A 14 36.74 15.23 -2.51
CA ASP A 14 37.23 13.86 -2.73
C ASP A 14 36.13 12.78 -2.53
N MET A 15 34.99 13.16 -1.93
CA MET A 15 33.86 12.27 -1.70
C MET A 15 32.86 12.23 -2.86
N LEU A 16 33.10 12.97 -3.95
CA LEU A 16 32.27 12.95 -5.14
C LEU A 16 32.08 11.51 -5.66
N VAL A 17 30.83 11.13 -5.90
CA VAL A 17 30.49 9.81 -6.45
C VAL A 17 31.12 9.65 -7.84
N LYS A 18 31.92 8.60 -8.01
CA LYS A 18 32.52 8.23 -9.31
C LYS A 18 31.65 7.17 -9.99
N GLY A 19 31.11 7.47 -11.17
CA GLY A 19 30.27 6.55 -11.96
C GLY A 19 28.81 6.99 -12.05
N ILE A 20 27.89 6.03 -12.24
CA ILE A 20 26.45 6.30 -12.32
C ILE A 20 25.93 6.71 -10.93
N TYR A 21 25.44 7.94 -10.84
CA TYR A 21 24.86 8.47 -9.61
C TYR A 21 23.43 7.97 -9.42
N SER A 22 23.19 7.25 -8.32
CA SER A 22 21.84 6.88 -7.86
C SER A 22 21.46 7.70 -6.63
N PRO A 23 20.48 8.63 -6.73
CA PRO A 23 20.19 9.59 -5.69
C PRO A 23 19.27 9.06 -4.59
N LEU A 24 18.76 7.83 -4.72
CA LEU A 24 17.92 7.17 -3.73
C LEU A 24 18.51 5.81 -3.36
N ALA A 25 18.41 5.44 -2.09
CA ALA A 25 18.79 4.13 -1.60
C ALA A 25 17.85 3.67 -0.49
N PHE A 26 17.74 2.35 -0.30
CA PHE A 26 17.14 1.82 0.92
C PHE A 26 18.08 1.95 2.10
N GLU A 27 17.52 2.23 3.27
CA GLU A 27 18.24 2.18 4.53
C GLU A 27 18.38 0.71 4.97
N GLU A 28 19.44 0.07 4.47
CA GLU A 28 19.75 -1.32 4.80
C GLU A 28 19.96 -1.51 6.30
N GLY A 29 19.48 -2.65 6.82
CA GLY A 29 19.53 -2.97 8.25
C GLY A 29 18.52 -2.21 9.13
N PHE A 30 17.82 -1.18 8.63
CA PHE A 30 16.77 -0.53 9.41
C PHE A 30 15.52 -1.42 9.50
N TYR A 31 15.04 -1.65 10.72
CA TYR A 31 13.73 -2.22 10.99
C TYR A 31 13.12 -1.65 12.28
N ARG A 32 11.80 -1.43 12.25
CA ARG A 32 11.05 -0.98 13.43
C ARG A 32 10.71 -2.18 14.31
N LYS A 33 11.48 -2.39 15.38
CA LYS A 33 11.30 -3.52 16.32
C LYS A 33 9.85 -3.69 16.77
N ASP A 34 9.19 -2.59 17.14
CA ASP A 34 7.81 -2.63 17.64
C ASP A 34 6.80 -2.98 16.55
N LEU A 35 7.05 -2.52 15.32
CA LEU A 35 6.21 -2.87 14.18
C LEU A 35 6.32 -4.35 13.84
N ILE A 36 7.53 -4.92 13.85
CA ILE A 36 7.69 -6.36 13.62
C ILE A 36 6.93 -7.15 14.68
N LYS A 37 7.07 -6.80 15.96
CA LYS A 37 6.33 -7.46 17.04
C LYS A 37 4.82 -7.34 16.87
N LEU A 38 4.33 -6.16 16.46
CA LEU A 38 2.92 -5.93 16.18
C LEU A 38 2.44 -6.82 15.03
N VAL A 39 3.15 -6.83 13.90
CA VAL A 39 2.80 -7.65 12.74
C VAL A 39 2.84 -9.13 13.10
N THR A 40 3.87 -9.59 13.83
CA THR A 40 3.93 -10.97 14.34
C THR A 40 2.70 -11.31 15.17
N LYS A 41 2.32 -10.46 16.15
CA LYS A 41 1.10 -10.67 16.95
C LYS A 41 -0.12 -10.85 16.05
N LYS A 42 -0.29 -10.00 15.04
CA LYS A 42 -1.46 -10.03 14.14
C LYS A 42 -1.50 -11.29 13.29
N ILE A 43 -0.36 -11.73 12.78
CA ILE A 43 -0.22 -13.00 12.06
C ILE A 43 -0.62 -14.17 12.96
N LEU A 44 -0.08 -14.23 14.18
CA LEU A 44 -0.36 -15.35 15.09
C LEU A 44 -1.79 -15.38 15.58
N ASN A 45 -2.38 -14.24 15.92
CA ASN A 45 -3.79 -14.14 16.30
C ASN A 45 -4.70 -14.64 15.17
N ARG A 46 -4.38 -14.28 13.91
CA ARG A 46 -5.10 -14.76 12.74
C ARG A 46 -5.01 -16.27 12.56
N ILE A 47 -3.80 -16.81 12.66
CA ILE A 47 -3.53 -18.24 12.43
C ILE A 47 -4.16 -19.12 13.52
N SER A 48 -4.10 -18.67 14.77
CA SER A 48 -4.58 -19.44 15.92
C SER A 48 -6.05 -19.19 16.27
N GLY A 49 -6.67 -18.15 15.72
CA GLY A 49 -7.99 -17.68 16.14
C GLY A 49 -8.02 -17.05 17.54
N LEU A 50 -6.86 -16.80 18.15
CA LEU A 50 -6.74 -16.19 19.48
C LEU A 50 -6.60 -14.67 19.39
N ASP A 51 -6.92 -13.95 20.46
CA ASP A 51 -6.59 -12.53 20.62
C ASP A 51 -5.58 -12.29 21.75
N ASP A 52 -4.43 -12.96 21.66
CA ASP A 52 -3.39 -12.87 22.67
C ASP A 52 -2.51 -11.61 22.48
N SER A 53 -2.04 -11.04 23.59
CA SER A 53 -1.10 -9.92 23.60
C SER A 53 0.33 -10.38 23.27
N ILE A 54 1.23 -9.44 22.91
CA ILE A 54 2.65 -9.76 22.68
C ILE A 54 3.28 -10.45 23.89
N SER A 55 2.97 -10.00 25.12
CA SER A 55 3.48 -10.62 26.34
C SER A 55 2.99 -12.06 26.51
N LYS A 56 1.72 -12.34 26.20
CA LYS A 56 1.17 -13.70 26.25
C LYS A 56 1.84 -14.60 25.23
N TRP A 57 2.03 -14.12 23.99
CA TRP A 57 2.73 -14.89 22.95
C TRP A 57 4.18 -15.21 23.31
N ASN A 58 4.91 -14.26 23.89
CA ASN A 58 6.28 -14.50 24.36
C ASN A 58 6.35 -15.57 25.46
N LYS A 59 5.35 -15.64 26.35
CA LYS A 59 5.28 -16.66 27.42
C LYS A 59 4.84 -18.04 26.93
N ARG A 60 4.11 -18.11 25.81
CA ARG A 60 3.53 -19.35 25.29
C ARG A 60 4.57 -20.33 24.74
N GLY A 61 5.77 -19.86 24.38
CA GLY A 61 6.82 -20.69 23.80
C GLY A 61 6.42 -21.21 22.41
N ARG A 62 6.60 -22.52 22.18
CA ARG A 62 6.17 -23.18 20.94
C ARG A 62 4.72 -23.64 21.06
N PHE A 63 3.94 -23.43 20.01
CA PHE A 63 2.53 -23.86 19.93
C PHE A 63 2.26 -24.56 18.61
N ASN A 64 1.25 -25.45 18.63
CA ASN A 64 0.79 -26.15 17.45
C ASN A 64 -0.07 -25.23 16.59
N TYR A 65 0.03 -25.34 15.28
CA TYR A 65 -0.91 -24.76 14.33
C TYR A 65 -1.43 -25.85 13.39
N SER A 66 -2.61 -25.59 12.82
CA SER A 66 -3.21 -26.36 11.74
C SER A 66 -3.81 -25.38 10.74
N GLY A 67 -3.70 -25.68 9.45
CA GLY A 67 -4.24 -24.84 8.39
C GLY A 67 -4.21 -25.54 7.05
N LYS A 68 -4.42 -24.77 5.98
CA LYS A 68 -4.28 -25.25 4.59
C LYS A 68 -3.16 -24.48 3.89
N ASN A 69 -2.45 -25.15 2.99
CA ASN A 69 -1.53 -24.48 2.07
C ASN A 69 -2.27 -23.93 0.83
N LEU A 70 -1.53 -23.31 -0.10
CA LEU A 70 -2.03 -22.77 -1.37
C LEU A 70 -2.81 -23.79 -2.21
N GLN A 71 -2.45 -25.08 -2.09
CA GLN A 71 -3.08 -26.19 -2.79
C GLN A 71 -4.30 -26.76 -2.04
N GLY A 72 -4.67 -26.16 -0.90
CA GLY A 72 -5.78 -26.60 -0.06
C GLY A 72 -5.47 -27.85 0.79
N GLN A 73 -4.23 -28.33 0.80
CA GLN A 73 -3.79 -29.48 1.59
C GLN A 73 -3.66 -29.08 3.05
N GLU A 74 -4.09 -29.97 3.94
CA GLU A 74 -3.94 -29.74 5.38
C GLU A 74 -2.47 -29.79 5.78
N ILE A 75 -2.05 -28.76 6.53
CA ILE A 75 -0.73 -28.64 7.10
C ILE A 75 -0.86 -28.44 8.60
N SER A 76 0.02 -29.09 9.36
CA SER A 76 0.15 -28.87 10.79
C SER A 76 1.62 -28.83 11.18
N GLY A 77 1.92 -28.10 12.24
CA GLY A 77 3.30 -27.93 12.69
C GLY A 77 3.40 -27.20 14.01
N LYS A 78 4.63 -26.87 14.39
CA LYS A 78 4.93 -26.13 15.61
C LYS A 78 5.68 -24.85 15.25
N THR A 79 5.19 -23.73 15.77
CA THR A 79 5.86 -22.44 15.61
C THR A 79 5.90 -21.68 16.94
N SER A 80 6.54 -20.52 16.95
CA SER A 80 6.72 -19.64 18.10
C SER A 80 6.73 -18.18 17.65
N PHE A 81 6.51 -17.27 18.58
CA PHE A 81 6.59 -15.84 18.31
C PHE A 81 7.95 -15.44 17.72
N SER A 82 9.05 -15.94 18.28
CA SER A 82 10.41 -15.66 17.84
C SER A 82 10.71 -16.17 16.43
N GLU A 83 10.19 -17.35 16.06
CA GLU A 83 10.38 -17.90 14.71
C GLU A 83 9.72 -17.00 13.65
N VAL A 84 8.47 -16.58 13.88
CA VAL A 84 7.77 -15.67 12.96
C VAL A 84 8.43 -14.28 12.94
N GLU A 85 8.84 -13.75 14.09
CA GLU A 85 9.58 -12.49 14.16
C GLU A 85 10.88 -12.54 13.34
N ASN A 86 11.63 -13.65 13.41
CA ASN A 86 12.86 -13.84 12.65
C ASN A 86 12.61 -13.95 11.14
N ILE A 87 11.53 -14.62 10.72
CA ILE A 87 11.12 -14.67 9.31
C ILE A 87 10.88 -13.25 8.79
N LEU A 88 10.12 -12.44 9.55
CA LEU A 88 9.81 -11.06 9.16
C LEU A 88 11.06 -10.16 9.15
N LYS A 89 11.96 -10.31 10.13
CA LYS A 89 13.24 -9.56 10.17
C LYS A 89 14.11 -9.86 8.97
N LYS A 90 14.25 -11.15 8.61
CA LYS A 90 15.14 -11.59 7.53
C LYS A 90 14.59 -11.23 6.16
N ASN A 91 13.29 -11.43 5.95
CA ASN A 91 12.70 -11.38 4.60
C ASN A 91 11.87 -10.11 4.35
N ARG A 92 11.51 -9.35 5.39
CA ARG A 92 10.60 -8.20 5.33
C ARG A 92 9.24 -8.51 4.70
N GLN A 93 8.88 -9.78 4.68
CA GLN A 93 7.63 -10.29 4.16
C GLN A 93 7.29 -11.59 4.88
N TYR A 94 6.00 -11.94 4.88
CA TYR A 94 5.58 -13.23 5.37
C TYR A 94 5.82 -14.28 4.29
N LEU A 95 6.76 -15.20 4.54
CA LEU A 95 7.04 -16.33 3.67
C LEU A 95 6.50 -17.60 4.31
N HIS A 96 5.62 -18.28 3.58
CA HIS A 96 5.34 -19.67 3.88
C HIS A 96 6.55 -20.51 3.46
N SER A 97 6.98 -21.42 4.34
CA SER A 97 8.04 -22.40 4.07
C SER A 97 7.58 -23.75 4.59
N GLU A 98 8.12 -24.84 4.05
CA GLU A 98 7.88 -26.17 4.60
C GLU A 98 8.29 -26.21 6.07
N GLY A 99 7.34 -26.49 6.97
CA GLY A 99 7.52 -26.42 8.42
C GLY A 99 7.38 -25.02 9.05
N GLY A 100 7.08 -24.00 8.26
CA GLY A 100 6.76 -22.64 8.70
C GLY A 100 5.26 -22.42 8.96
N PRO A 101 4.89 -21.31 9.63
CA PRO A 101 3.51 -21.02 9.99
C PRO A 101 2.57 -21.05 8.76
N PRO A 102 1.28 -21.39 8.96
CA PRO A 102 0.33 -21.64 7.89
C PRO A 102 0.00 -20.35 7.14
N GLU A 103 -0.52 -20.50 5.93
CA GLU A 103 -0.83 -19.36 5.09
C GLU A 103 -1.92 -18.45 5.70
N LEU A 104 -1.79 -17.15 5.45
CA LEU A 104 -2.83 -16.19 5.80
C LEU A 104 -3.95 -16.26 4.74
N LEU A 105 -4.95 -17.11 4.97
CA LEU A 105 -6.14 -17.21 4.12
C LEU A 105 -6.72 -15.83 3.81
N PRO A 106 -7.12 -15.46 2.58
CA PRO A 106 -7.61 -14.12 2.26
C PRO A 106 -8.80 -13.65 3.13
N THR A 107 -8.87 -12.34 3.39
CA THR A 107 -10.05 -11.70 4.03
C THR A 107 -11.13 -11.38 3.00
N TRP A 108 -12.31 -10.95 3.44
CA TRP A 108 -13.33 -10.40 2.52
C TRP A 108 -12.84 -9.18 1.71
N MET A 109 -11.86 -8.41 2.23
CA MET A 109 -11.26 -7.27 1.53
C MET A 109 -10.24 -7.71 0.46
N ASP A 110 -9.57 -8.83 0.71
CA ASP A 110 -8.51 -9.38 -0.17
C ASP A 110 -9.05 -10.44 -1.13
N SER A 111 -10.21 -11.01 -0.84
CA SER A 111 -10.81 -12.06 -1.66
C SER A 111 -11.23 -11.47 -3.00
N SER A 112 -10.53 -11.87 -4.05
CA SER A 112 -10.87 -11.53 -5.44
C SER A 112 -11.05 -12.84 -6.22
N LEU A 113 -12.20 -12.99 -6.85
CA LEU A 113 -12.34 -13.80 -8.05
C LEU A 113 -11.78 -13.01 -9.24
N ALA A 114 -10.86 -13.64 -9.95
CA ALA A 114 -10.24 -13.13 -11.17
C ALA A 114 -10.42 -14.16 -12.27
N VAL A 115 -11.03 -13.76 -13.37
CA VAL A 115 -11.21 -14.59 -14.57
C VAL A 115 -10.43 -13.93 -15.70
N LYS A 116 -9.62 -14.72 -16.40
CA LYS A 116 -8.90 -14.32 -17.60
C LYS A 116 -9.32 -15.25 -18.72
N LEU A 117 -9.87 -14.68 -19.78
CA LEU A 117 -10.29 -15.40 -20.97
C LEU A 117 -9.36 -15.02 -22.13
N ASN A 118 -8.92 -16.03 -22.88
CA ASN A 118 -8.16 -15.89 -24.11
C ASN A 118 -8.88 -16.59 -25.28
N PHE A 119 -10.19 -16.73 -25.17
CA PHE A 119 -11.04 -17.38 -26.15
C PHE A 119 -12.42 -16.73 -26.21
N TYR A 120 -13.12 -16.97 -27.30
CA TYR A 120 -14.52 -16.66 -27.53
C TYR A 120 -15.24 -17.92 -28.04
N PHE A 121 -16.34 -18.31 -27.39
CA PHE A 121 -17.14 -19.49 -27.77
C PHE A 121 -18.59 -19.09 -28.05
N PRO A 122 -18.94 -18.71 -29.28
CA PRO A 122 -20.32 -18.42 -29.67
C PRO A 122 -21.15 -19.70 -29.84
N GLU A 123 -22.44 -19.59 -29.57
CA GLU A 123 -23.42 -20.60 -29.95
C GLU A 123 -23.66 -20.56 -31.48
N ASN A 124 -23.81 -21.72 -32.12
CA ASN A 124 -24.00 -21.79 -33.57
C ASN A 124 -25.29 -21.07 -34.00
N GLY A 125 -25.15 -20.04 -34.84
CA GLY A 125 -26.29 -19.28 -35.39
C GLY A 125 -27.01 -18.38 -34.38
N SER A 126 -26.37 -18.04 -33.26
CA SER A 126 -26.94 -17.23 -32.17
C SER A 126 -25.96 -16.12 -31.77
N GLU A 127 -26.47 -15.03 -31.20
CA GLU A 127 -25.62 -13.96 -30.63
C GLU A 127 -25.10 -14.31 -29.22
N LYS A 128 -25.51 -15.46 -28.67
CA LYS A 128 -25.07 -15.90 -27.35
C LYS A 128 -23.68 -16.53 -27.40
N SER A 129 -22.97 -16.41 -26.29
CA SER A 129 -21.64 -16.96 -26.09
C SER A 129 -21.49 -17.49 -24.66
N LEU A 130 -20.51 -18.37 -24.46
CA LEU A 130 -20.13 -18.79 -23.12
C LEU A 130 -19.76 -17.56 -22.28
N THR A 131 -20.58 -17.27 -21.29
CA THR A 131 -20.43 -16.10 -20.42
C THR A 131 -20.03 -16.56 -19.02
N ILE A 132 -18.96 -15.97 -18.48
CA ILE A 132 -18.57 -16.18 -17.09
C ILE A 132 -19.02 -14.98 -16.28
N GLU A 133 -19.86 -15.23 -15.29
CA GLU A 133 -20.33 -14.23 -14.34
C GLU A 133 -19.51 -14.27 -13.05
N LEU A 134 -19.06 -13.10 -12.59
CA LEU A 134 -18.33 -12.96 -11.35
C LEU A 134 -19.26 -12.64 -10.19
N ASN A 135 -19.41 -13.61 -9.29
CA ASN A 135 -19.99 -13.33 -7.98
C ASN A 135 -18.99 -12.53 -7.13
N THR A 136 -19.32 -11.28 -6.81
CA THR A 136 -18.43 -10.43 -6.01
C THR A 136 -18.35 -10.94 -4.57
N LYS A 137 -17.25 -11.62 -4.20
CA LYS A 137 -17.01 -12.03 -2.80
C LYS A 137 -16.97 -10.84 -1.82
N GLY A 138 -16.78 -9.63 -2.34
CA GLY A 138 -16.87 -8.38 -1.58
C GLY A 138 -18.23 -8.21 -0.90
N SER A 139 -19.34 -8.68 -1.47
CA SER A 139 -20.63 -8.70 -0.79
C SER A 139 -21.55 -9.78 -1.37
N HIS A 140 -22.08 -10.67 -0.51
CA HIS A 140 -22.94 -11.78 -0.94
C HIS A 140 -24.23 -11.29 -1.62
N ASN A 141 -24.72 -10.12 -1.22
CA ASN A 141 -25.95 -9.53 -1.75
C ASN A 141 -25.69 -8.32 -2.67
N TYR A 142 -24.51 -8.22 -3.27
CA TYR A 142 -24.22 -7.12 -4.20
C TYR A 142 -24.97 -7.35 -5.52
N PRO A 143 -25.76 -6.37 -6.01
CA PRO A 143 -26.66 -6.59 -7.14
C PRO A 143 -25.97 -6.59 -8.51
N ILE A 144 -24.71 -6.15 -8.59
CA ILE A 144 -23.98 -6.05 -9.86
C ILE A 144 -23.06 -7.27 -9.99
N LEU A 145 -23.24 -8.03 -11.06
CA LEU A 145 -22.48 -9.22 -11.39
C LEU A 145 -21.74 -8.99 -12.71
N PRO A 146 -20.48 -8.52 -12.66
CA PRO A 146 -19.69 -8.32 -13.87
C PRO A 146 -19.57 -9.65 -14.63
N ASN A 147 -19.77 -9.61 -15.94
CA ASN A 147 -19.61 -10.78 -16.78
C ASN A 147 -18.62 -10.52 -17.91
N ILE A 148 -18.03 -11.60 -18.41
CA ILE A 148 -17.11 -11.58 -19.54
C ILE A 148 -17.41 -12.78 -20.43
N ASP A 149 -17.48 -12.54 -21.72
CA ASP A 149 -17.90 -13.50 -22.73
C ASP A 149 -16.88 -13.68 -23.87
N ARG A 150 -15.80 -12.89 -23.85
CA ARG A 150 -14.73 -12.84 -24.86
C ARG A 150 -13.35 -12.59 -24.21
N GLU A 151 -12.32 -12.47 -25.03
CA GLU A 151 -10.95 -12.23 -24.59
C GLU A 151 -10.85 -11.01 -23.67
N GLY A 152 -10.29 -11.21 -22.47
CA GLY A 152 -10.12 -10.13 -21.50
C GLY A 152 -9.98 -10.61 -20.07
N ILE A 153 -10.21 -9.67 -19.14
CA ILE A 153 -10.07 -9.90 -17.71
C ILE A 153 -11.27 -9.33 -16.96
N ALA A 154 -11.74 -10.07 -15.98
CA ALA A 154 -12.75 -9.62 -15.05
C ALA A 154 -12.26 -9.86 -13.61
N LEU A 155 -12.40 -8.86 -12.74
CA LEU A 155 -11.91 -8.85 -11.36
C LEU A 155 -13.02 -8.38 -10.41
N SER A 156 -13.12 -9.00 -9.23
CA SER A 156 -14.08 -8.59 -8.19
C SER A 156 -13.47 -7.72 -7.08
N SER A 157 -12.13 -7.67 -6.98
CA SER A 157 -11.39 -6.74 -6.15
C SER A 157 -10.00 -6.50 -6.73
N THR A 158 -9.51 -5.26 -6.61
CA THR A 158 -8.15 -4.85 -7.02
C THR A 158 -7.24 -4.56 -5.84
N LEU A 159 -7.70 -4.76 -4.60
CA LEU A 159 -6.98 -4.30 -3.41
C LEU A 159 -5.60 -4.94 -3.27
N SER A 160 -5.51 -6.26 -3.42
CA SER A 160 -4.23 -6.98 -3.43
C SER A 160 -3.31 -6.50 -4.56
N THR A 161 -3.86 -6.19 -5.73
CA THR A 161 -3.12 -5.64 -6.87
C THR A 161 -2.56 -4.27 -6.56
N LEU A 162 -3.34 -3.38 -5.92
CA LEU A 162 -2.90 -2.05 -5.51
C LEU A 162 -1.80 -2.13 -4.45
N GLU A 163 -1.91 -3.02 -3.47
CA GLU A 163 -0.85 -3.22 -2.47
C GLU A 163 0.46 -3.67 -3.13
N GLN A 164 0.39 -4.61 -4.08
CA GLN A 164 1.54 -5.07 -4.84
C GLN A 164 2.12 -3.97 -5.75
N MET A 165 1.28 -3.24 -6.47
CA MET A 165 1.70 -2.13 -7.34
C MET A 165 2.38 -1.01 -6.55
N LEU A 166 1.87 -0.69 -5.35
CA LEU A 166 2.47 0.32 -4.48
C LEU A 166 3.87 -0.11 -4.05
N TYR A 167 4.05 -1.39 -3.69
CA TYR A 167 5.35 -1.93 -3.32
C TYR A 167 6.33 -1.96 -4.51
N SER A 168 5.87 -2.42 -5.67
CA SER A 168 6.70 -2.55 -6.86
C SER A 168 7.11 -1.18 -7.40
N SER A 169 6.19 -0.22 -7.55
CA SER A 169 6.50 1.14 -8.01
C SER A 169 7.49 1.83 -7.08
N ARG A 170 7.32 1.69 -5.76
CA ARG A 170 8.29 2.13 -4.76
C ARG A 170 9.68 1.54 -4.98
N THR A 171 9.73 0.24 -5.27
CA THR A 171 11.00 -0.46 -5.48
C THR A 171 11.67 -0.01 -6.77
N ASP A 172 10.90 0.08 -7.86
CA ASP A 172 11.36 0.56 -9.16
C ASP A 172 11.95 1.98 -9.06
N LEU A 173 11.28 2.89 -8.35
CA LEU A 173 11.72 4.28 -8.17
C LEU A 173 13.10 4.39 -7.51
N VAL A 174 13.42 3.50 -6.57
CA VAL A 174 14.70 3.49 -5.85
C VAL A 174 15.78 2.80 -6.69
N LEU A 175 15.47 1.64 -7.29
CA LEU A 175 16.44 0.89 -8.08
C LEU A 175 16.86 1.63 -9.35
N HIS A 176 15.94 2.38 -9.96
CA HIS A 176 16.19 3.14 -11.19
C HIS A 176 16.31 4.64 -10.94
N ALA A 177 16.67 5.05 -9.72
CA ALA A 177 16.68 6.47 -9.34
C ALA A 177 17.63 7.34 -10.19
N ALA A 178 18.67 6.74 -10.79
CA ALA A 178 19.57 7.42 -11.72
C ALA A 178 18.83 7.95 -12.97
N HIS A 179 17.74 7.29 -13.38
CA HIS A 179 16.96 7.67 -14.58
C HIS A 179 16.21 9.00 -14.40
N MET A 180 16.08 9.51 -13.18
CA MET A 180 15.51 10.84 -12.96
C MET A 180 16.34 11.96 -13.63
N PHE A 181 17.64 11.74 -13.85
CA PHE A 181 18.52 12.72 -14.49
C PHE A 181 18.83 12.39 -15.96
N SER A 182 18.25 11.31 -16.49
CA SER A 182 18.41 10.94 -17.90
C SER A 182 17.26 11.48 -18.72
N ASN A 183 17.55 11.94 -19.94
CA ASN A 183 16.53 12.31 -20.92
C ASN A 183 15.95 11.08 -21.67
N GLU A 184 16.34 9.87 -21.26
CA GLU A 184 15.98 8.62 -21.94
C GLU A 184 14.75 8.00 -21.27
N ASN A 185 13.59 8.21 -21.91
CA ASN A 185 12.28 7.68 -21.52
C ASN A 185 11.74 8.22 -20.17
N ASP A 186 10.48 8.67 -20.16
CA ASP A 186 9.79 9.16 -18.97
C ASP A 186 9.43 8.05 -17.95
N TYR A 187 9.97 6.84 -18.12
CA TYR A 187 9.76 5.67 -17.26
C TYR A 187 9.81 5.99 -15.76
N TRP A 188 10.81 6.74 -15.30
CA TRP A 188 10.93 7.04 -13.87
C TRP A 188 9.77 7.93 -13.38
N LEU A 189 9.37 8.93 -14.17
CA LEU A 189 8.23 9.80 -13.87
C LEU A 189 6.92 9.01 -13.92
N GLU A 190 6.75 8.10 -14.88
CA GLU A 190 5.59 7.19 -14.94
C GLU A 190 5.47 6.34 -13.66
N LYS A 191 6.59 5.84 -13.13
CA LYS A 191 6.61 5.11 -11.85
C LYS A 191 6.27 5.98 -10.66
N LEU A 192 6.68 7.25 -10.66
CA LEU A 192 6.31 8.21 -9.61
C LEU A 192 4.79 8.47 -9.63
N ILE A 193 4.24 8.75 -10.81
CA ILE A 193 2.80 8.93 -11.01
C ILE A 193 2.04 7.67 -10.58
N THR A 194 2.54 6.49 -10.96
CA THR A 194 1.96 5.19 -10.55
C THR A 194 1.96 5.03 -9.04
N PHE A 195 3.07 5.32 -8.36
CA PHE A 195 3.18 5.23 -6.90
C PHE A 195 2.16 6.16 -6.22
N LEU A 196 2.10 7.42 -6.64
CA LEU A 196 1.19 8.43 -6.07
C LEU A 196 -0.28 8.07 -6.30
N ASN A 197 -0.65 7.66 -7.51
CA ASN A 197 -2.00 7.21 -7.83
C ASN A 197 -2.37 5.98 -7.01
N THR A 198 -1.48 4.98 -6.95
CA THR A 198 -1.75 3.73 -6.22
C THR A 198 -1.89 3.96 -4.72
N ALA A 199 -1.07 4.83 -4.12
CA ALA A 199 -1.15 5.16 -2.69
C ALA A 199 -2.53 5.73 -2.30
N VAL A 200 -3.06 6.65 -3.10
CA VAL A 200 -4.38 7.26 -2.83
C VAL A 200 -5.51 6.28 -3.17
N SER A 201 -5.41 5.58 -4.31
CA SER A 201 -6.41 4.61 -4.76
C SER A 201 -6.53 3.41 -3.83
N LEU A 202 -5.46 3.02 -3.13
CA LEU A 202 -5.50 1.95 -2.13
C LEU A 202 -6.54 2.27 -1.05
N ILE A 203 -6.43 3.44 -0.43
CA ILE A 203 -7.34 3.87 0.65
C ILE A 203 -8.75 4.10 0.11
N GLU A 204 -8.88 4.74 -1.06
CA GLU A 204 -10.19 4.99 -1.64
C GLU A 204 -10.95 3.70 -1.96
N ASN A 205 -10.29 2.70 -2.56
CA ASN A 205 -10.91 1.41 -2.84
C ASN A 205 -11.33 0.69 -1.56
N MET A 206 -10.52 0.73 -0.49
CA MET A 206 -10.91 0.13 0.79
C MET A 206 -12.19 0.74 1.35
N LEU A 207 -12.36 2.06 1.26
CA LEU A 207 -13.54 2.76 1.76
C LEU A 207 -14.78 2.47 0.89
N ILE A 208 -14.61 2.38 -0.43
CA ILE A 208 -15.70 1.99 -1.34
C ILE A 208 -16.11 0.53 -1.10
N MET A 209 -15.16 -0.37 -0.91
CA MET A 209 -15.45 -1.76 -0.53
C MET A 209 -16.18 -1.84 0.81
N LEU A 210 -15.77 -1.04 1.80
CA LEU A 210 -16.46 -0.95 3.09
C LEU A 210 -17.90 -0.43 2.93
N TYR A 211 -18.11 0.59 2.09
CA TYR A 211 -19.44 1.13 1.81
C TYR A 211 -20.40 0.02 1.34
N TYR A 212 -20.01 -0.70 0.28
CA TYR A 212 -20.87 -1.75 -0.28
C TYR A 212 -20.99 -2.95 0.66
N LYS A 213 -19.92 -3.30 1.38
CA LYS A 213 -19.99 -4.35 2.40
C LYS A 213 -20.98 -3.98 3.50
N GLY A 214 -20.94 -2.75 3.98
CA GLY A 214 -21.89 -2.23 4.96
C GLY A 214 -23.33 -2.28 4.46
N LYS A 215 -23.56 -1.79 3.23
CA LYS A 215 -24.89 -1.70 2.61
C LYS A 215 -25.57 -3.07 2.44
N HIS A 216 -24.81 -4.07 2.00
CA HIS A 216 -25.38 -5.33 1.54
C HIS A 216 -25.15 -6.51 2.49
N ASP A 217 -24.08 -6.47 3.29
CA ASP A 217 -23.66 -7.55 4.18
C ASP A 217 -23.44 -7.08 5.63
N GLY A 218 -23.71 -5.82 5.95
CA GLY A 218 -23.36 -5.22 7.25
C GLY A 218 -23.93 -5.97 8.46
N GLN A 219 -25.12 -6.56 8.31
CA GLN A 219 -25.77 -7.36 9.36
C GLN A 219 -24.91 -8.55 9.82
N LEU A 220 -24.13 -9.17 8.92
CA LEU A 220 -23.23 -10.28 9.26
C LEU A 220 -22.10 -9.87 10.21
N PHE A 221 -21.79 -8.58 10.27
CA PHE A 221 -20.75 -8.00 11.11
C PHE A 221 -21.30 -7.18 12.28
N GLY A 222 -22.63 -7.15 12.45
CA GLY A 222 -23.30 -6.27 13.40
C GLY A 222 -23.18 -4.77 13.06
N TRP A 223 -22.88 -4.44 11.81
CA TRP A 223 -22.79 -3.06 11.33
C TRP A 223 -24.19 -2.51 11.04
N LYS A 224 -24.32 -1.19 11.19
CA LYS A 224 -25.54 -0.46 10.85
C LYS A 224 -25.23 0.42 9.65
N PHE A 225 -25.95 0.20 8.56
CA PHE A 225 -25.80 1.01 7.36
C PHE A 225 -27.04 1.87 7.18
N ASP A 226 -26.84 3.18 7.14
CA ASP A 226 -27.85 4.19 6.89
C ASP A 226 -27.38 5.07 5.73
N GLU A 227 -28.05 4.95 4.58
CA GLU A 227 -27.66 5.66 3.37
C GLU A 227 -27.83 7.19 3.50
N GLU A 228 -28.74 7.67 4.35
CA GLU A 228 -28.92 9.11 4.60
C GLU A 228 -27.75 9.69 5.41
N VAL A 229 -27.20 8.90 6.32
CA VAL A 229 -26.06 9.31 7.16
C VAL A 229 -24.72 9.15 6.43
N VAL A 230 -24.54 8.05 5.70
CA VAL A 230 -23.30 7.72 4.99
C VAL A 230 -23.18 8.55 3.69
N GLY A 231 -24.30 8.84 3.04
CA GLY A 231 -24.38 9.50 1.74
C GLY A 231 -24.05 8.58 0.57
N GLY A 232 -23.89 9.14 -0.64
CA GLY A 232 -23.56 8.37 -1.84
C GLY A 232 -22.06 8.14 -2.03
N THR A 233 -21.69 7.29 -2.99
CA THR A 233 -20.27 7.00 -3.31
C THR A 233 -19.63 8.03 -4.25
N ILE A 234 -20.45 8.74 -5.03
CA ILE A 234 -20.05 9.71 -6.05
C ILE A 234 -20.00 11.12 -5.44
N TYR A 235 -19.08 11.96 -5.92
CA TYR A 235 -18.89 13.36 -5.49
C TYR A 235 -18.51 13.60 -4.01
N VAL A 236 -18.30 12.54 -3.22
CA VAL A 236 -17.79 12.65 -1.85
C VAL A 236 -16.27 12.71 -1.85
N ARG A 237 -15.70 13.68 -1.12
CA ARG A 237 -14.24 13.82 -1.00
C ARG A 237 -13.67 12.63 -0.22
N LEU A 238 -12.52 12.12 -0.64
CA LEU A 238 -11.83 11.00 0.03
C LEU A 238 -11.69 11.17 1.55
N VAL A 239 -11.38 12.39 2.03
CA VAL A 239 -11.24 12.67 3.47
C VAL A 239 -12.57 12.50 4.20
N ASP A 240 -13.69 12.83 3.56
CA ASP A 240 -15.02 12.64 4.13
C ASP A 240 -15.43 11.16 4.13
N LYS A 241 -15.00 10.38 3.12
CA LYS A 241 -15.22 8.92 3.07
C LYS A 241 -14.59 8.20 4.28
N ILE A 242 -13.58 8.76 4.95
CA ILE A 242 -13.01 8.16 6.18
C ILE A 242 -14.07 8.08 7.29
N LYS A 243 -15.02 9.02 7.34
CA LYS A 243 -16.12 9.03 8.33
C LYS A 243 -17.04 7.82 8.19
N TRP A 244 -17.12 7.23 6.98
CA TRP A 244 -17.90 6.01 6.72
C TRP A 244 -17.50 4.87 7.66
N ILE A 245 -16.24 4.80 8.10
CA ILE A 245 -15.80 3.76 9.03
C ILE A 245 -16.58 3.83 10.33
N TYR A 246 -16.68 5.02 10.95
CA TYR A 246 -17.46 5.19 12.17
C TYR A 246 -18.96 5.04 11.89
N GLN A 247 -19.46 5.65 10.82
CA GLN A 247 -20.89 5.62 10.48
C GLN A 247 -21.41 4.20 10.22
N ILE A 248 -20.59 3.33 9.63
CA ILE A 248 -20.96 1.93 9.32
C ILE A 248 -20.66 1.00 10.52
N THR A 249 -19.47 1.10 11.10
CA THR A 249 -19.00 0.12 12.11
C THR A 249 -19.30 0.51 13.55
N GLY A 250 -19.67 1.78 13.80
CA GLY A 250 -19.81 2.36 15.14
C GLY A 250 -18.48 2.54 15.89
N LYS A 251 -17.33 2.26 15.25
CA LYS A 251 -16.00 2.32 15.87
C LYS A 251 -15.18 3.44 15.27
N HIS A 252 -14.53 4.21 16.14
CA HIS A 252 -13.55 5.20 15.69
C HIS A 252 -12.25 4.51 15.29
N LEU A 253 -11.62 5.02 14.22
CA LEU A 253 -10.22 4.74 14.00
C LEU A 253 -9.41 5.25 15.21
N PRO A 254 -8.30 4.58 15.58
CA PRO A 254 -7.33 5.15 16.50
C PRO A 254 -6.74 6.45 15.91
N ASP A 255 -5.88 7.16 16.64
CA ASP A 255 -5.24 8.37 16.10
C ASP A 255 -4.59 8.10 14.74
N ILE A 256 -5.02 8.83 13.71
CA ILE A 256 -4.57 8.74 12.31
C ILE A 256 -4.02 10.08 11.81
N THR A 257 -3.69 11.01 12.70
CA THR A 257 -3.31 12.38 12.32
C THR A 257 -2.14 12.39 11.34
N SER A 258 -1.10 11.59 11.60
CA SER A 258 0.08 11.49 10.74
C SER A 258 -0.23 10.90 9.36
N GLU A 259 -1.11 9.91 9.32
CA GLU A 259 -1.54 9.22 8.12
C GLU A 259 -2.43 10.08 7.24
N MET A 260 -3.32 10.86 7.85
CA MET A 260 -4.19 11.80 7.14
C MET A 260 -3.40 12.95 6.53
N ASN A 261 -2.38 13.46 7.24
CA ASN A 261 -1.46 14.46 6.69
C ASN A 261 -0.70 13.89 5.48
N ALA A 262 -0.19 12.65 5.60
CA ALA A 262 0.49 11.98 4.49
C ALA A 262 -0.44 11.74 3.29
N LEU A 263 -1.65 11.25 3.52
CA LEU A 263 -2.64 11.03 2.46
C LEU A 263 -3.01 12.33 1.74
N THR A 264 -3.19 13.42 2.50
CA THR A 264 -3.53 14.74 1.95
C THR A 264 -2.38 15.28 1.09
N GLU A 265 -1.14 15.17 1.56
CA GLU A 265 0.04 15.60 0.81
C GLU A 265 0.21 14.79 -0.47
N LEU A 266 0.19 13.45 -0.40
CA LEU A 266 0.33 12.60 -1.57
C LEU A 266 -0.81 12.81 -2.58
N LYS A 267 -2.04 13.03 -2.11
CA LYS A 267 -3.17 13.39 -2.96
C LYS A 267 -2.97 14.73 -3.65
N ALA A 268 -2.40 15.73 -2.98
CA ALA A 268 -2.11 17.03 -3.60
C ALA A 268 -1.07 16.90 -4.71
N VAL A 269 0.02 16.17 -4.47
CA VAL A 269 1.06 15.89 -5.49
C VAL A 269 0.48 15.10 -6.65
N ARG A 270 -0.30 14.05 -6.36
CA ARG A 270 -1.00 13.25 -7.36
C ARG A 270 -1.92 14.09 -8.24
N ASN A 271 -2.73 14.95 -7.63
CA ASN A 271 -3.67 15.80 -8.37
C ASN A 271 -2.92 16.82 -9.24
N HIS A 272 -1.86 17.43 -8.71
CA HIS A 272 -1.03 18.34 -9.49
C HIS A 272 -0.42 17.62 -10.70
N LEU A 273 0.15 16.42 -10.55
CA LEU A 273 0.71 15.68 -11.68
C LEU A 273 -0.35 15.18 -12.69
N ASN A 274 -1.53 14.74 -12.22
CA ASN A 274 -2.58 14.24 -13.10
C ASN A 274 -3.32 15.35 -13.87
N HIS A 275 -3.44 16.54 -13.29
CA HIS A 275 -4.13 17.68 -13.91
C HIS A 275 -3.18 18.71 -14.50
N PHE A 276 -1.90 18.65 -14.12
CA PHE A 276 -0.86 19.60 -14.47
C PHE A 276 -1.29 21.06 -14.24
N ASP A 277 -1.85 21.31 -13.06
CA ASP A 277 -2.32 22.63 -12.61
C ASP A 277 -1.67 23.01 -11.25
N PRO A 278 -0.81 24.05 -11.20
CA PRO A 278 -0.38 24.90 -12.32
C PRO A 278 0.44 24.12 -13.37
N PRO A 279 0.61 24.62 -14.62
CA PRO A 279 1.29 23.90 -15.70
C PRO A 279 2.81 23.91 -15.57
N THR A 280 3.31 23.70 -14.35
CA THR A 280 4.74 23.71 -14.01
C THR A 280 4.97 22.73 -12.87
N PHE A 281 5.94 21.84 -13.03
CA PHE A 281 6.31 20.89 -11.98
C PHE A 281 7.80 20.96 -11.71
N ALA A 282 8.15 21.05 -10.43
CA ALA A 282 9.51 20.94 -9.94
C ALA A 282 9.48 20.03 -8.72
N CYS A 283 10.52 19.22 -8.53
CA CYS A 283 10.72 18.49 -7.28
C CYS A 283 12.21 18.26 -7.08
N THR A 284 12.62 18.14 -5.83
CA THR A 284 13.96 17.66 -5.47
C THR A 284 13.89 16.17 -5.15
N ILE A 285 15.03 15.48 -5.18
CA ILE A 285 15.08 14.08 -4.73
C ILE A 285 14.65 13.96 -3.26
N GLU A 286 14.89 14.97 -2.45
CA GLU A 286 14.47 14.99 -1.04
C GLU A 286 12.93 15.03 -0.91
N ASP A 287 12.25 15.80 -1.78
CA ASP A 287 10.78 15.78 -1.87
C ASP A 287 10.30 14.36 -2.21
N VAL A 288 10.92 13.73 -3.21
CA VAL A 288 10.57 12.38 -3.68
C VAL A 288 10.82 11.33 -2.59
N ALA A 289 11.98 11.34 -1.93
CA ALA A 289 12.30 10.43 -0.85
C ALA A 289 11.27 10.55 0.30
N ASN A 290 10.86 11.78 0.61
CA ASN A 290 9.82 12.06 1.59
C ASN A 290 8.45 11.51 1.14
N TRP A 291 8.05 11.68 -0.12
CA TRP A 291 6.81 11.09 -0.65
C TRP A 291 6.82 9.57 -0.64
N ILE A 292 7.93 8.93 -1.05
CA ILE A 292 8.05 7.47 -1.04
C ILE A 292 7.95 6.92 0.39
N ASN A 293 8.57 7.59 1.36
CA ASN A 293 8.50 7.19 2.76
C ASN A 293 7.10 7.33 3.37
N LYS A 294 6.27 8.25 2.86
CA LYS A 294 4.85 8.33 3.25
C LYS A 294 4.05 7.08 2.88
N GLY A 295 4.53 6.25 1.96
CA GLY A 295 3.94 4.94 1.67
C GLY A 295 3.80 4.05 2.91
N PHE A 296 4.70 4.18 3.90
CA PHE A 296 4.54 3.51 5.21
C PHE A 296 3.29 4.00 5.95
N LEU A 297 3.05 5.32 5.99
CA LEU A 297 1.89 5.91 6.67
C LEU A 297 0.58 5.52 5.99
N ILE A 298 0.56 5.45 4.66
CA ILE A 298 -0.58 4.93 3.89
C ILE A 298 -0.85 3.46 4.25
N SER A 299 0.20 2.66 4.36
CA SER A 299 0.08 1.24 4.74
C SER A 299 -0.39 1.08 6.19
N ASN A 300 0.06 1.95 7.10
CA ASN A 300 -0.41 1.97 8.48
C ASN A 300 -1.89 2.37 8.57
N LEU A 301 -2.33 3.32 7.74
CA LEU A 301 -3.75 3.67 7.62
C LEU A 301 -4.57 2.47 7.14
N ALA A 302 -4.13 1.79 6.08
CA ALA A 302 -4.78 0.58 5.59
C ALA A 302 -4.89 -0.50 6.69
N LEU A 303 -3.85 -0.70 7.49
CA LEU A 303 -3.90 -1.61 8.64
C LEU A 303 -4.96 -1.19 9.66
N LYS A 304 -4.99 0.08 10.07
CA LYS A 304 -5.96 0.61 11.03
C LYS A 304 -7.41 0.50 10.53
N ILE A 305 -7.63 0.75 9.24
CA ILE A 305 -8.94 0.56 8.58
C ILE A 305 -9.34 -0.91 8.70
N ARG A 306 -8.48 -1.84 8.27
CA ARG A 306 -8.75 -3.29 8.33
C ARG A 306 -9.13 -3.72 9.74
N GLU A 307 -8.34 -3.33 10.74
CA GLU A 307 -8.60 -3.69 12.14
C GLU A 307 -9.95 -3.20 12.64
N THR A 308 -10.32 -1.97 12.27
CA THR A 308 -11.61 -1.37 12.66
C THR A 308 -12.79 -2.06 11.98
N THR A 309 -12.61 -2.49 10.73
CA THR A 309 -13.61 -3.20 9.92
C THR A 309 -13.51 -4.72 10.05
N MET A 310 -12.88 -5.24 11.12
CA MET A 310 -12.74 -6.68 11.38
C MET A 310 -12.15 -7.48 10.20
N SER A 311 -11.34 -6.81 9.37
CA SER A 311 -10.52 -7.44 8.35
C SER A 311 -9.11 -7.61 8.90
N SER A 312 -8.43 -8.69 8.50
CA SER A 312 -7.08 -8.98 8.94
C SER A 312 -6.02 -8.55 7.90
N ILE A 313 -4.77 -8.59 8.35
CA ILE A 313 -3.61 -8.14 7.59
C ILE A 313 -3.27 -9.09 6.42
N SER A 314 -3.08 -8.56 5.22
CA SER A 314 -2.70 -9.32 4.03
C SER A 314 -1.16 -9.49 3.93
N PRO A 315 -0.66 -10.51 3.21
CA PRO A 315 0.77 -10.64 2.92
C PRO A 315 1.39 -9.42 2.22
N ASN A 316 0.68 -8.82 1.27
CA ASN A 316 1.16 -7.63 0.56
C ASN A 316 1.22 -6.39 1.47
N LEU A 317 0.25 -6.22 2.37
CA LEU A 317 0.29 -5.16 3.36
C LEU A 317 1.44 -5.34 4.36
N ILE A 318 1.75 -6.58 4.77
CA ILE A 318 2.94 -6.88 5.59
C ILE A 318 4.20 -6.38 4.88
N LYS A 319 4.33 -6.70 3.59
CA LYS A 319 5.49 -6.30 2.78
C LYS A 319 5.66 -4.78 2.71
N LEU A 320 4.55 -4.06 2.54
CA LEU A 320 4.55 -2.59 2.55
C LEU A 320 4.92 -2.00 3.90
N LEU A 321 4.35 -2.52 5.00
CA LEU A 321 4.63 -2.06 6.36
C LEU A 321 6.10 -2.27 6.74
N LEU A 322 6.69 -3.37 6.33
CA LEU A 322 8.08 -3.74 6.66
C LEU A 322 9.13 -3.25 5.66
N ALA A 323 8.71 -2.49 4.64
CA ALA A 323 9.60 -1.93 3.65
C ALA A 323 10.64 -0.99 4.30
N PRO A 324 11.95 -1.10 3.94
CA PRO A 324 13.00 -0.25 4.50
C PRO A 324 12.78 1.20 4.12
N PRO A 325 12.99 2.20 5.00
CA PRO A 325 12.96 3.62 4.62
C PRO A 325 13.84 3.90 3.40
N VAL A 326 13.44 4.89 2.60
CA VAL A 326 14.26 5.42 1.50
C VAL A 326 15.02 6.62 2.03
N LYS A 327 16.31 6.69 1.72
CA LYS A 327 17.15 7.86 1.98
C LYS A 327 17.59 8.49 0.68
N TYR A 328 17.72 9.81 0.70
CA TYR A 328 18.45 10.55 -0.31
C TYR A 328 19.95 10.29 -0.17
N VAL A 329 20.65 10.14 -1.29
CA VAL A 329 22.10 9.99 -1.35
C VAL A 329 22.65 11.15 -2.19
N PRO A 330 23.46 12.06 -1.63
CA PRO A 330 24.03 13.16 -2.40
C PRO A 330 25.11 12.71 -3.37
N HIS A 331 25.19 13.40 -4.51
CA HIS A 331 26.24 13.20 -5.51
C HIS A 331 27.63 13.56 -4.96
N ASP A 332 27.69 14.62 -4.15
CA ASP A 332 28.89 15.02 -3.41
C ASP A 332 28.54 15.13 -1.91
N PRO A 333 28.71 14.04 -1.14
CA PRO A 333 28.46 14.04 0.31
C PRO A 333 29.36 14.98 1.11
N GLY A 334 30.52 15.38 0.56
CA GLY A 334 31.44 16.29 1.23
C GLY A 334 30.98 17.74 1.23
N LYS A 335 30.00 18.10 0.39
CA LYS A 335 29.42 19.45 0.37
C LYS A 335 28.42 19.67 1.49
N VAL A 336 28.49 20.85 2.11
CA VAL A 336 27.48 21.31 3.07
C VAL A 336 26.14 21.47 2.36
N ARG A 337 25.11 20.77 2.85
CA ARG A 337 23.75 20.90 2.34
C ARG A 337 22.90 21.72 3.31
N TYR A 338 22.48 22.88 2.87
CA TYR A 338 21.59 23.76 3.61
C TYR A 338 20.14 23.27 3.51
N LYS A 339 19.34 23.62 4.51
CA LYS A 339 17.90 23.34 4.50
C LYS A 339 17.26 24.02 3.29
N GLN A 340 16.43 23.29 2.56
CA GLN A 340 15.65 23.85 1.46
C GLN A 340 14.67 24.93 1.96
N VAL A 341 14.66 26.08 1.29
CA VAL A 341 13.75 27.21 1.55
C VAL A 341 13.05 27.54 0.23
N ASP A 342 11.73 27.39 0.18
CA ASP A 342 10.88 27.71 -0.97
C ASP A 342 11.33 27.15 -2.34
N SER A 343 12.01 26.00 -2.35
CA SER A 343 12.50 25.33 -3.56
C SER A 343 11.76 24.00 -3.80
N GLY A 344 12.02 23.37 -4.95
CA GLY A 344 11.46 22.06 -5.28
C GLY A 344 9.94 22.12 -5.48
N TYR A 345 9.21 21.13 -4.98
CA TYR A 345 7.76 21.09 -5.19
C TYR A 345 7.00 22.28 -4.61
N ARG A 346 7.54 22.89 -3.55
CA ARG A 346 6.93 24.08 -2.94
C ARG A 346 6.98 25.31 -3.86
N SER A 347 7.99 25.41 -4.74
CA SER A 347 8.12 26.58 -5.62
C SER A 347 7.04 26.63 -6.70
N CYS A 348 6.38 25.50 -7.00
CA CYS A 348 5.29 25.44 -7.98
C CYS A 348 4.07 26.30 -7.60
N PHE A 349 3.89 26.62 -6.32
CA PHE A 349 2.71 27.35 -5.83
C PHE A 349 3.06 28.74 -5.29
N LYS A 350 4.31 29.17 -5.45
CA LYS A 350 4.75 30.48 -5.00
C LYS A 350 4.18 31.55 -5.93
N LYS A 351 3.58 32.57 -5.31
CA LYS A 351 3.15 33.79 -5.99
C LYS A 351 4.18 34.89 -5.78
#